data_AF-A0A7X9E8Y1-F1
#
_entry.id   AF-A0A7X9E8Y1-F1
#
_cell.length_a   1.000
_cell.length_b   1.000
_cell.length_c   1.000
_cell.angle_alpha   90.00
_cell.angle_beta   90.00
_cell.angle_gamma   90.00
#
_symmetry.space_group_name_H-M   'P 1'
#
loop_
_entity.id
_entity.type
_entity.pdbx_description
1 polymer ?
#
loop_
_entity_poly.entity_id
_entity_poly.type
_entity_poly.pdbx_seq_one_letter_code
_entity_poly.pdbx_strand_id
1 'polypeptide(L)' 'MTLTTKELILLQDNIKMTENGIKFMQGCAEMVTDPQVKGLCQRMIKDHQNDLQTLMKHINTTNI' A
#
# COMPACT_ATOMS: atom_id res chain seq x y z
N MET A 1 20.59 -5.96 -9.19
CA MET A 1 20.08 -6.41 -10.50
C MET A 1 19.06 -5.35 -10.92
N THR A 2 19.26 -4.71 -12.06
CA THR A 2 18.37 -3.63 -12.51
C THR A 2 17.06 -4.23 -12.99
N LEU A 3 15.93 -3.68 -12.55
CA LEU A 3 14.62 -4.11 -13.03
C LEU A 3 14.47 -3.79 -14.51
N THR A 4 13.77 -4.66 -15.22
CA THR A 4 13.28 -4.35 -16.57
C THR A 4 12.19 -3.27 -16.51
N THR A 5 11.94 -2.61 -17.64
CA THR A 5 10.86 -1.62 -17.75
C THR A 5 9.50 -2.18 -17.36
N LYS A 6 9.20 -3.44 -17.71
CA LYS A 6 7.92 -4.09 -17.37
C LYS A 6 7.79 -4.32 -15.87
N GLU A 7 8.86 -4.76 -15.21
CA GLU A 7 8.88 -4.95 -13.76
C GLU A 7 8.76 -3.62 -13.02
N LEU A 8 9.39 -2.55 -13.54
CA LEU A 8 9.25 -1.21 -12.97
C LEU A 8 7.80 -0.69 -13.06
N ILE A 9 7.15 -0.85 -14.22
CA ILE A 9 5.74 -0.48 -14.39
C ILE A 9 4.85 -1.28 -13.43
N LEU A 10 5.06 -2.59 -13.34
CA LEU A 10 4.31 -3.44 -12.41
C LEU A 10 4.46 -2.98 -10.96
N LEU A 11 5.68 -2.62 -10.54
CA LEU A 11 5.95 -2.08 -9.21
C LEU A 11 5.21 -0.75 -8.96
N GLN A 12 5.25 0.16 -9.94
CA GLN A 12 4.55 1.45 -9.86
C GLN A 12 3.03 1.28 -9.77
N ASP A 13 2.45 0.38 -10.56
CA ASP A 13 1.03 0.07 -10.53
C ASP A 13 0.61 -0.51 -9.17
N ASN A 14 1.41 -1.44 -8.62
CA ASN A 14 1.14 -2.01 -7.31
C ASN A 14 1.26 -0.96 -6.19
N ILE A 15 2.27 -0.09 -6.24
CA ILE A 15 2.40 1.03 -5.29
C ILE A 15 1.13 1.88 -5.29
N LYS A 16 0.67 2.29 -6.47
CA LYS A 16 -0.54 3.11 -6.62
C LYS A 16 -1.78 2.37 -6.13
N MET A 17 -1.88 1.06 -6.38
CA MET A 17 -2.97 0.22 -5.87
C MET A 17 -2.95 0.16 -4.33
N THR A 18 -1.79 -0.04 -3.71
CA THR A 18 -1.64 -0.06 -2.25
C THR A 18 -1.98 1.29 -1.63
N GLU A 19 -1.54 2.41 -2.21
CA GLU A 19 -1.91 3.76 -1.74
C GLU A 19 -3.42 4.00 -1.80
N ASN A 20 -4.07 3.57 -2.88
CA ASN A 20 -5.53 3.66 -3.01
C ASN A 20 -6.23 2.76 -1.99
N GLY A 21 -5.70 1.55 -1.74
CA GLY A 21 -6.18 0.64 -0.71
C GLY A 21 -6.13 1.27 0.69
N ILE A 22 -5.04 1.95 1.04
CA ILE A 22 -4.92 2.70 2.30
C ILE A 22 -6.02 3.74 2.42
N LYS A 23 -6.21 4.58 1.39
CA LYS A 23 -7.24 5.64 1.39
C LYS A 23 -8.66 5.07 1.49
N PHE A 24 -8.93 3.99 0.78
CA PHE A 24 -10.21 3.30 0.85
C PHE A 24 -10.48 2.79 2.27
N MET A 25 -9.51 2.11 2.88
CA MET A 25 -9.65 1.59 4.24
C MET A 25 -9.76 2.70 5.30
N GLN A 26 -9.08 3.84 5.09
CA GLN A 26 -9.25 5.04 5.92
C GLN A 26 -10.70 5.54 5.87
N GLY A 27 -11.26 5.68 4.66
CA GLY A 27 -12.67 6.02 4.50
C GLY A 27 -13.62 5.03 5.17
N CYS A 28 -13.37 3.72 5.03
CA CYS A 28 -14.14 2.70 5.73
C CYS A 28 -14.05 2.86 7.26
N ALA A 29 -12.85 3.10 7.81
CA ALA A 29 -12.64 3.28 9.25
C ALA A 29 -13.37 4.50 9.83
N GLU A 30 -13.62 5.52 9.00
CA GLU A 30 -14.40 6.71 9.35
C GLU A 30 -15.92 6.45 9.29
N MET A 31 -16.37 5.59 8.39
CA MET A 31 -17.80 5.28 8.19
C MET A 31 -18.34 4.21 9.15
N VAL A 32 -17.50 3.27 9.58
CA VAL A 32 -17.95 2.17 10.45
C VAL A 32 -18.13 2.65 11.89
N THR A 33 -19.26 2.29 12.48
CA THR A 33 -19.61 2.62 13.87
C THR A 33 -19.19 1.52 14.86
N ASP A 34 -19.09 0.27 14.39
CA ASP A 34 -18.64 -0.85 15.21
C ASP A 34 -17.14 -0.72 15.55
N PRO A 35 -16.75 -0.69 16.84
CA PRO A 35 -15.36 -0.51 17.24
C PRO A 35 -14.43 -1.65 16.81
N GLN A 36 -14.92 -2.89 16.72
CA GLN A 36 -14.09 -4.02 16.31
C GLN A 36 -13.82 -3.96 14.80
N VAL A 37 -14.82 -3.62 14.01
CA VAL A 37 -14.69 -3.39 12.56
C VAL A 37 -13.77 -2.21 12.29
N LYS A 38 -13.90 -1.11 13.05
CA LYS A 38 -12.96 0.02 12.97
C LYS A 38 -11.53 -0.41 13.25
N GLY A 39 -11.33 -1.22 14.28
CA GLY A 39 -10.02 -1.79 14.62
C GLY A 39 -9.46 -2.71 13.52
N LEU A 40 -10.32 -3.47 12.83
CA LEU A 40 -9.92 -4.25 11.65
C LEU A 40 -9.45 -3.34 10.52
N CYS A 41 -10.19 -2.28 10.19
CA CYS A 41 -9.78 -1.32 9.16
C CYS A 41 -8.42 -0.67 9.50
N GLN A 42 -8.21 -0.28 10.76
CA GLN A 42 -6.94 0.29 11.22
C GLN A 42 -5.76 -0.69 11.09
N ARG A 43 -5.97 -1.98 11.37
CA ARG A 43 -4.93 -3.00 11.14
C ARG A 43 -4.59 -3.13 9.65
N MET A 44 -5.60 -3.24 8.79
CA MET A 44 -5.39 -3.35 7.35
C MET A 44 -4.68 -2.13 6.76
N ILE A 45 -4.97 -0.91 7.25
CA ILE A 45 -4.24 0.30 6.88
C ILE A 45 -2.75 0.15 7.20
N LYS A 46 -2.42 -0.34 8.40
CA LYS A 46 -1.03 -0.54 8.82
C LYS A 46 -0.33 -1.61 7.98
N ASP A 47 -1.01 -2.71 7.66
CA ASP A 47 -0.46 -3.76 6.81
C ASP A 47 -0.12 -3.21 5.41
N HIS A 48 -1.05 -2.50 4.78
CA HIS A 48 -0.80 -1.86 3.49
C HIS A 48 0.30 -0.78 3.55
N GLN A 49 0.46 -0.05 4.66
CA GLN A 49 1.59 0.87 4.83
C GLN A 49 2.93 0.15 4.85
N ASN A 50 3.00 -1.04 5.48
CA ASN A 50 4.22 -1.86 5.48
C ASN A 50 4.52 -2.42 4.08
N ASP A 51 3.47 -2.87 3.36
CA ASP A 51 3.59 -3.33 1.98
C ASP A 51 4.12 -2.21 1.08
N LEU A 52 3.56 -1.01 1.20
CA LEU A 52 3.97 0.18 0.46
C LEU A 52 5.45 0.51 0.70
N GLN A 53 5.90 0.49 1.96
CA GLN A 53 7.31 0.72 2.28
C GLN A 53 8.22 -0.33 1.64
N THR A 54 7.78 -1.59 1.59
CA THR A 54 8.53 -2.68 0.94
C THR A 54 8.61 -2.46 -0.56
N LEU A 55 7.50 -2.16 -1.22
CA LEU A 55 7.47 -1.87 -2.66
C LEU A 55 8.34 -0.64 -3.03
N MET A 56 8.27 0.43 -2.23
CA MET A 56 9.08 1.64 -2.46
C MET A 56 10.58 1.37 -2.35
N LYS A 57 11.02 0.47 -1.45
CA LYS A 57 12.44 0.08 -1.35
C LYS A 57 12.95 -0.51 -2.66
N HIS A 58 12.15 -1.34 -3.34
CA HIS A 58 12.54 -1.94 -4.62
C HIS A 58 12.74 -0.90 -5.74
N ILE A 59 11.95 0.18 -5.74
CA ILE A 59 12.16 1.30 -6.69
C ILE A 59 13.43 2.09 -6.35
N ASN A 60 13.63 2.44 -5.08
CA ASN A 60 14.78 3.24 -4.67
C ASN A 60 16.11 2.52 -4.90
N THR A 61 16.16 1.19 -4.77
CA THR A 61 17.35 0.39 -5.08
C THR A 61 17.63 0.26 -6.58
N THR A 62 16.64 0.55 -7.44
CA THR A 62 16.79 0.47 -8.90
C THR A 62 17.22 1.80 -9.54
N ASN A 63 16.94 2.93 -8.88
CA ASN A 63 17.31 4.27 -9.33
C ASN A 63 18.72 4.72 -8.90
N ILE A 64 19.56 3.79 -8.40
CA ILE A 64 20.97 4.00 -8.03
C ILE A 64 21.86 3.17 -8.96
#